data_AF-A0A9P6SVP3-F1
#
_entry.id   AF-A0A9P6SVP3-F1
#
_cell.length_a   1.000
_cell.length_b   1.000
_cell.length_c   1.000
_cell.angle_alpha   90.00
_cell.angle_beta   90.00
_cell.angle_gamma   90.00
#
_symmetry.space_group_name_H-M   'P 1'
#
loop_
_entity.id
_entity.type
_entity.pdbx_description
1 polymer ?
#
loop_
_entity_poly.entity_id
_entity_poly.type
_entity_poly.pdbx_seq_one_letter_code
_entity_poly.pdbx_strand_id
1 'polypeptide(L)'
;MNSQNPNFKEFLAKVEDPNYQREINRTLPLNASALQVAKYKLCKSILAYKLKNNLNREQIADKIKISKAEVEEILFCEIENFTLDRLVDYA
;
A
#
# COMPACT_ATOMS: atom_id res chain seq x y z
N MET A 1 -7.33 2.43 -18.25
CA MET A 1 -6.10 3.25 -18.36
C MET A 1 -5.65 3.20 -19.81
N ASN A 2 -5.46 4.36 -20.45
CA ASN A 2 -5.05 4.41 -21.86
C ASN A 2 -3.53 4.18 -21.95
N SER A 3 -3.13 3.16 -22.70
CA SER A 3 -1.75 2.69 -22.92
C SER A 3 -0.83 3.66 -23.68
N GLN A 4 -1.27 4.91 -23.88
CA GLN A 4 -0.63 5.94 -24.71
C GLN A 4 -0.10 7.14 -23.89
N ASN A 5 -0.17 7.11 -22.54
CA ASN A 5 0.38 8.20 -21.71
C ASN A 5 1.91 8.03 -21.57
N PRO A 6 2.75 8.97 -22.02
CA PRO A 6 4.21 8.85 -21.93
C PRO A 6 4.71 8.64 -20.48
N ASN A 7 4.02 9.22 -19.48
CA ASN A 7 4.30 8.96 -18.06
C ASN A 7 4.07 7.50 -17.65
N PHE A 8 3.13 6.79 -18.31
CA PHE A 8 2.86 5.39 -18.00
C PHE A 8 3.95 4.46 -18.55
N LYS A 9 4.48 4.74 -19.75
CA LYS A 9 5.59 3.96 -20.32
C LYS A 9 6.89 4.13 -19.52
N GLU A 10 7.19 5.36 -19.09
CA GLU A 10 8.33 5.61 -18.21
C GLU A 10 8.15 4.97 -16.83
N PHE A 11 6.93 4.98 -16.28
CA PHE A 11 6.62 4.27 -15.05
C PHE A 11 6.83 2.76 -15.21
N LEU A 12 6.33 2.15 -16.28
CA LEU A 12 6.53 0.71 -16.57
C LEU A 12 8.01 0.36 -16.67
N ALA A 13 8.79 1.14 -17.42
CA ALA A 13 10.23 0.91 -17.54
C ALA A 13 10.96 1.02 -16.19
N LYS A 14 10.49 1.88 -15.28
CA LYS A 14 11.05 1.99 -13.92
C LYS A 14 10.68 0.79 -13.05
N VAL A 15 9.44 0.31 -13.08
CA VAL A 15 9.02 -0.84 -12.24
C VAL A 15 9.56 -2.18 -12.76
N GLU A 16 9.91 -2.26 -14.03
CA GLU A 16 10.56 -3.43 -14.65
C GLU A 16 12.07 -3.49 -14.37
N ASP A 17 12.70 -2.41 -13.90
CA ASP A 17 14.12 -2.41 -13.54
C ASP A 17 14.34 -3.28 -12.29
N PRO A 18 15.16 -4.35 -12.37
CA PRO A 18 15.44 -5.23 -11.23
C PRO A 18 16.15 -4.52 -10.06
N ASN A 19 16.75 -3.34 -10.29
CA ASN A 19 17.35 -2.51 -9.24
C ASN A 19 16.39 -1.45 -8.68
N TYR A 20 15.14 -1.40 -9.14
CA TYR A 20 14.15 -0.46 -8.64
C TYR A 20 13.66 -0.89 -7.25
N GLN A 21 14.30 -0.33 -6.22
CA GLN A 21 14.07 -0.73 -4.83
C GLN A 21 12.82 -0.14 -4.16
N ARG A 22 11.90 0.52 -4.89
CA ARG A 22 10.76 1.20 -4.25
C ARG A 22 9.39 0.99 -4.90
N GLU A 23 8.37 1.03 -4.05
CA GLU A 23 6.93 1.21 -4.33
C GLU A 23 6.15 0.14 -5.11
N ILE A 24 6.54 -1.14 -5.01
CA ILE A 24 5.70 -2.23 -5.52
C ILE A 24 4.74 -2.67 -4.42
N ASN A 25 3.42 -2.58 -4.67
CA ASN A 25 2.42 -3.16 -3.76
C ASN A 25 2.71 -4.66 -3.60
N ARG A 26 2.88 -5.14 -2.37
CA ARG A 26 3.06 -6.58 -2.15
C ARG A 26 1.77 -7.31 -2.47
N THR A 27 1.90 -8.41 -3.20
CA THR A 27 0.81 -9.35 -3.39
C THR A 27 0.80 -10.35 -2.24
N LEU A 28 -0.37 -10.96 -2.02
CA LEU A 28 -0.46 -12.12 -1.14
C LEU A 28 0.19 -13.35 -1.80
N PRO A 29 0.84 -14.23 -1.03
CA PRO A 29 1.29 -15.52 -1.55
C PRO A 29 0.09 -16.38 -1.98
N LEU A 30 0.29 -17.29 -2.93
CA LEU A 30 -0.78 -18.15 -3.47
C LEU A 30 -1.52 -18.96 -2.39
N ASN A 31 -0.83 -19.33 -1.32
CA ASN A 31 -1.35 -20.08 -0.18
C ASN A 31 -1.55 -19.19 1.06
N ALA A 32 -1.88 -17.91 0.88
CA ALA A 32 -2.07 -16.98 1.99
C ALA A 32 -3.09 -17.50 3.03
N SER A 33 -2.70 -17.39 4.30
CA SER A 33 -3.58 -17.72 5.41
C SER A 33 -4.76 -16.74 5.52
N ALA A 34 -5.84 -17.15 6.20
CA ALA A 34 -6.96 -16.27 6.49
C ALA A 34 -6.53 -14.98 7.23
N LEU A 35 -5.53 -15.08 8.11
CA LEU A 35 -4.95 -13.94 8.82
C LEU A 35 -4.27 -12.97 7.86
N GLN A 36 -3.43 -13.47 6.94
CA GLN A 36 -2.78 -12.62 5.94
C GLN A 36 -3.79 -11.94 5.02
N VAL A 37 -4.84 -12.67 4.60
CA VAL A 37 -5.95 -12.11 3.81
C VAL A 37 -6.66 -10.99 4.57
N ALA A 38 -6.92 -11.15 5.86
CA ALA A 38 -7.57 -10.13 6.68
C ALA A 38 -6.71 -8.85 6.79
N LYS A 39 -5.43 -8.99 7.15
CA LYS A 39 -4.49 -7.86 7.21
C LYS A 39 -4.40 -7.13 5.86
N TYR A 40 -4.29 -7.88 4.76
CA TYR A 40 -4.22 -7.32 3.43
C TYR A 40 -5.45 -6.49 3.07
N LYS A 41 -6.65 -6.99 3.39
CA LYS A 41 -7.91 -6.24 3.16
C LYS A 41 -7.94 -4.92 3.93
N LEU A 42 -7.43 -4.89 5.17
CA LEU A 42 -7.35 -3.65 5.96
C LEU A 42 -6.39 -2.65 5.32
N CYS A 43 -5.19 -3.07 4.91
CA CYS A 43 -4.26 -2.21 4.17
C CYS A 43 -4.90 -1.65 2.88
N LYS A 44 -5.62 -2.49 2.12
CA LYS A 44 -6.35 -2.05 0.91
C LYS A 44 -7.48 -1.07 1.22
N SER A 45 -8.15 -1.19 2.36
CA SER A 45 -9.18 -0.25 2.81
C SER A 45 -8.58 1.15 3.02
N ILE A 46 -7.46 1.23 3.74
CA ILE A 46 -6.75 2.49 4.01
C ILE A 46 -6.24 3.12 2.69
N LEU A 47 -5.67 2.30 1.79
CA LEU A 47 -5.27 2.76 0.46
C LEU A 47 -6.47 3.28 -0.36
N ALA A 48 -7.60 2.57 -0.34
CA ALA A 48 -8.80 3.02 -1.03
C ALA A 48 -9.34 4.33 -0.46
N TYR A 49 -9.32 4.50 0.87
CA TYR A 49 -9.69 5.75 1.53
C TYR A 49 -8.78 6.90 1.09
N LYS A 50 -7.46 6.70 1.09
CA LYS A 50 -6.49 7.70 0.61
C LYS A 50 -6.81 8.14 -0.81
N LEU A 51 -7.02 7.19 -1.72
CA LEU A 51 -7.30 7.47 -3.13
C LEU A 51 -8.64 8.19 -3.32
N LYS A 52 -9.71 7.70 -2.67
CA LYS A 52 -11.05 8.29 -2.76
C LYS A 52 -11.10 9.74 -2.27
N ASN A 53 -10.28 10.08 -1.27
CA ASN A 53 -10.24 11.41 -0.66
C ASN A 53 -9.06 12.26 -1.16
N ASN A 54 -8.32 11.79 -2.18
CA ASN A 54 -7.14 12.45 -2.74
C ASN A 54 -6.12 12.90 -1.66
N LEU A 55 -5.90 12.06 -0.65
CA LEU A 55 -4.99 12.35 0.45
C LEU A 55 -3.55 11.95 0.08
N ASN A 56 -2.59 12.71 0.60
CA ASN A 56 -1.18 12.33 0.61
C ASN A 56 -0.85 11.47 1.85
N ARG A 57 0.38 10.96 1.91
CA ARG A 57 0.84 10.10 3.02
C ARG A 57 0.85 10.82 4.36
N GLU A 58 1.19 12.12 4.37
CA GLU A 58 1.20 12.97 5.55
C GLU A 58 -0.18 13.07 6.19
N GLN A 59 -1.19 13.36 5.38
CA GLN A 59 -2.56 13.51 5.85
C GLN A 59 -3.13 12.22 6.44
N ILE A 60 -2.71 11.06 5.91
CA ILE A 60 -3.07 9.76 6.50
C ILE A 60 -2.35 9.55 7.83
N ALA A 61 -1.05 9.85 7.89
CA ALA A 61 -0.24 9.74 9.11
C ALA A 61 -0.81 10.61 10.24
N ASP A 62 -1.19 11.85 9.95
CA ASP A 62 -1.79 12.77 10.91
C ASP A 62 -3.16 12.30 11.41
N LYS A 63 -3.97 11.69 10.52
CA LYS A 63 -5.29 11.16 10.87
C LYS A 63 -5.22 9.94 11.78
N ILE A 64 -4.36 8.98 11.43
CA ILE A 64 -4.19 7.71 12.15
C ILE A 64 -3.26 7.89 13.38
N LYS A 65 -2.50 8.99 13.42
CA LYS A 65 -1.51 9.32 14.45
C LYS A 65 -0.36 8.30 14.53
N ILE A 66 0.15 7.91 13.37
CA ILE A 66 1.32 7.03 13.22
C ILE A 66 2.39 7.70 12.34
N SER A 67 3.57 7.12 12.25
CA SER A 67 4.65 7.72 11.46
C SER A 67 4.35 7.66 9.95
N LYS A 68 4.95 8.58 9.18
CA LYS A 68 4.88 8.54 7.71
C LYS A 68 5.49 7.27 7.12
N ALA A 69 6.44 6.65 7.82
CA ALA A 69 7.06 5.40 7.40
C ALA A 69 6.07 4.23 7.56
N GLU A 70 5.38 4.14 8.71
CA GLU A 70 4.36 3.12 8.93
C GLU A 70 3.18 3.24 7.95
N VAL A 71 2.75 4.47 7.63
CA VAL A 71 1.74 4.67 6.58
C VAL A 71 2.24 4.15 5.24
N GLU A 72 3.49 4.41 4.88
CA GLU A 72 4.07 3.94 3.61
C GLU A 72 4.03 2.40 3.53
N GLU A 73 4.42 1.72 4.61
CA GLU A 73 4.34 0.25 4.71
C GLU A 73 2.90 -0.28 4.61
N ILE A 74 1.93 0.39 5.25
CA ILE A 74 0.50 0.05 5.11
C ILE A 74 0.03 0.23 3.66
N LEU A 75 0.39 1.34 3.01
CA LEU A 75 -0.01 1.64 1.64
C LEU A 75 0.59 0.65 0.64
N PHE A 76 1.76 0.06 0.93
CA PHE A 76 2.37 -1.02 0.15
C PHE A 76 1.95 -2.43 0.59
N CYS A 77 1.06 -2.55 1.57
CA CYS A 77 0.57 -3.82 2.12
C CYS A 77 1.70 -4.71 2.68
N GLU A 78 2.65 -4.14 3.41
CA GLU A 78 3.69 -4.85 4.18
C GLU A 78 3.09 -5.53 5.43
N ILE A 79 2.16 -6.48 5.23
CA ILE A 79 1.31 -7.07 6.27
C ILE A 79 2.06 -7.80 7.39
N GLU A 80 3.32 -8.17 7.17
CA GLU A 80 4.15 -8.86 8.16
C GLU A 80 4.68 -7.89 9.24
N ASN A 81 4.70 -6.59 8.97
CA ASN A 81 5.15 -5.57 9.92
C ASN A 81 4.05 -5.17 10.93
N PHE A 82 2.81 -5.62 10.73
CA PHE A 82 1.67 -5.21 11.54
C PHE A 82 0.92 -6.40 12.13
N THR A 83 0.45 -6.25 13.36
CA THR A 83 -0.55 -7.17 13.94
C THR A 83 -1.93 -6.88 13.35
N LEU A 84 -2.85 -7.84 13.47
CA LEU A 84 -4.23 -7.62 13.02
C LEU A 84 -4.89 -6.49 13.82
N ASP A 85 -4.73 -6.47 15.14
CA ASP A 85 -5.34 -5.48 16.02
C ASP A 85 -4.91 -4.05 15.67
N ARG A 86 -3.60 -3.85 15.41
CA ARG A 86 -3.09 -2.54 14.96
C ARG A 86 -3.75 -2.08 13.66
N LEU A 87 -3.92 -2.98 12.69
CA LEU A 87 -4.56 -2.63 11.42
C LEU A 87 -6.06 -2.35 11.57
N VAL A 88 -6.74 -2.99 12.53
CA VAL A 88 -8.14 -2.71 12.85
C VAL A 88 -8.29 -1.31 13.46
N ASP A 89 -7.37 -0.92 14.35
CA ASP A 89 -7.37 0.43 14.93
C ASP A 89 -7.15 1.55 13.90
N TYR A 90 -6.56 1.22 12.74
CA TYR A 90 -6.21 2.17 11.69
C TYR A 90 -7.25 2.30 10.57
N ALA A 91 -8.09 1.28 10.36
CA ALA A 91 -8.88 1.09 9.14
C ALA A 91 -10.34 1.58 9.23
#